data_AF-A0A2E1QHT0-F1
#
_entry.id   AF-A0A2E1QHT0-F1
#
_cell.length_a   1.000
_cell.length_b   1.000
_cell.length_c   1.000
_cell.angle_alpha   90.00
_cell.angle_beta   90.00
_cell.angle_gamma   90.00
#
_symmetry.space_group_name_H-M   'P 1'
#
loop_
_entity.id
_entity.type
_entity.pdbx_description
1 polymer ?
#
loop_
_entity_poly.entity_id
_entity_poly.type
_entity_poly.pdbx_seq_one_letter_code
_entity_poly.pdbx_strand_id
1 'polypeptide(L)'
;MNEGLSTYQVNNCNGYSVSELYRYFLEKKKLIDTNFLTSNFYKNSEMISYHQSGQIVRYLLENYSVKQFEELWKTGLYNFQTIYGEKFLSIIDEMENELQNNYLDVIDLNFDLFMEGCT
;
A
#
# COMPACT_ATOMS: atom_id res chain seq x y z
N MET A 1 2.55 7.92 4.66
CA MET A 1 3.58 8.19 3.62
C MET A 1 4.94 7.75 4.07
N ASN A 2 5.51 8.27 5.17
CA ASN A 2 6.83 7.86 5.67
C ASN A 2 6.96 6.35 5.79
N GLU A 3 6.06 5.70 6.54
CA GLU A 3 6.11 4.25 6.73
C GLU A 3 5.95 3.49 5.42
N GLY A 4 5.01 3.89 4.57
CA GLY A 4 4.84 3.28 3.25
C GLY A 4 6.10 3.39 2.38
N LEU A 5 6.78 4.54 2.39
CA LEU A 5 8.03 4.72 1.65
C LEU A 5 9.14 3.84 2.22
N SER A 6 9.28 3.77 3.55
CA SER A 6 10.27 2.92 4.21
C SER A 6 10.01 1.43 3.95
N THR A 7 8.75 0.98 4.05
CA THR A 7 8.36 -0.40 3.76
C THR A 7 8.60 -0.74 2.29
N TYR A 8 8.23 0.14 1.37
CA TYR A 8 8.51 -0.05 -0.06
C TYR A 8 10.00 -0.03 -0.38
N GLN A 9 10.81 0.76 0.32
CA GLN A 9 12.26 0.76 0.09
C GLN A 9 12.91 -0.58 0.43
N VAL A 10 12.41 -1.28 1.46
CA VAL A 10 12.84 -2.64 1.77
C VAL A 10 12.23 -3.65 0.78
N ASN A 11 10.94 -3.49 0.47
CA ASN A 11 10.14 -4.33 -0.43
C ASN A 11 10.29 -5.85 -0.19
N ASN A 12 10.53 -6.25 1.05
CA ASN A 12 10.69 -7.64 1.41
C ASN A 12 10.25 -7.83 2.86
N CYS A 13 9.36 -8.79 3.09
CA CYS A 13 8.97 -9.24 4.41
C CYS A 13 8.78 -10.75 4.35
N ASN A 14 9.64 -11.50 5.04
CA ASN A 14 9.62 -12.97 5.04
C ASN A 14 9.65 -13.56 3.62
N GLY A 15 10.36 -12.91 2.70
CA GLY A 15 10.48 -13.33 1.30
C GLY A 15 9.43 -12.76 0.34
N TYR A 16 8.45 -11.99 0.82
CA TYR A 16 7.36 -11.45 0.00
C TYR A 16 7.46 -9.93 -0.17
N SER A 17 7.11 -9.45 -1.37
CA SER A 17 7.02 -8.02 -1.70
C SER A 17 5.74 -7.37 -1.17
N VAL A 18 5.70 -6.03 -1.16
CA VAL A 18 4.48 -5.29 -0.78
C VAL A 18 3.29 -5.60 -1.71
N SER A 19 3.55 -5.87 -2.99
CA SER A 19 2.51 -6.25 -3.97
C SER A 19 1.89 -7.60 -3.63
N GLU A 20 2.72 -8.61 -3.34
CA GLU A 20 2.26 -9.96 -3.01
C GLU A 20 1.46 -9.97 -1.70
N LEU A 21 1.96 -9.25 -0.69
CA LEU A 21 1.28 -9.10 0.59
C LEU A 21 -0.05 -8.36 0.45
N TYR A 22 -0.09 -7.27 -0.31
CA TYR A 22 -1.33 -6.57 -0.59
C TYR A 22 -2.32 -7.47 -1.32
N ARG A 23 -1.90 -8.19 -2.36
CA ARG A 23 -2.74 -9.13 -3.10
C ARG A 23 -3.33 -10.19 -2.18
N TYR A 24 -2.55 -10.71 -1.22
CA TYR A 24 -3.04 -11.62 -0.18
C TYR A 24 -4.08 -10.95 0.72
N PHE A 25 -3.83 -9.73 1.21
CA PHE A 25 -4.80 -9.02 2.06
C PHE A 25 -6.11 -8.74 1.32
N LEU A 26 -6.03 -8.40 0.03
CA LEU A 26 -7.18 -8.19 -0.82
C LEU A 26 -8.01 -9.48 -0.94
N GLU A 27 -7.37 -10.60 -1.28
CA GLU A 27 -8.04 -11.91 -1.40
C GLU A 27 -8.73 -12.34 -0.09
N LYS A 28 -8.01 -12.19 1.03
CA LYS A 28 -8.46 -12.66 2.33
C LYS A 28 -9.31 -11.66 3.09
N LYS A 29 -9.67 -10.53 2.46
CA LYS A 29 -10.45 -9.42 3.06
C LYS A 29 -9.84 -8.92 4.37
N LYS A 30 -8.51 -8.75 4.37
CA LYS A 30 -7.70 -8.26 5.49
C LYS A 30 -7.24 -6.81 5.34
N LEU A 31 -7.50 -6.18 4.19
CA LEU A 31 -7.19 -4.76 3.99
C LEU A 31 -7.90 -3.90 5.03
N ILE A 32 -7.19 -2.89 5.52
CA ILE A 32 -7.78 -1.82 6.31
C ILE A 32 -8.52 -0.90 5.36
N ASP A 33 -9.69 -0.41 5.76
CA ASP A 33 -10.41 0.61 4.99
C ASP A 33 -9.49 1.80 4.70
N THR A 34 -9.40 2.20 3.43
CA THR A 34 -8.45 3.22 2.97
C THR A 34 -8.66 4.58 3.67
N ASN A 35 -9.90 4.96 3.97
CA ASN A 35 -10.16 6.21 4.70
C ASN A 35 -9.70 6.08 6.16
N PHE A 36 -9.89 4.92 6.78
CA PHE A 36 -9.42 4.66 8.14
C PHE A 36 -7.89 4.54 8.23
N LEU A 37 -7.25 3.90 7.26
CA LEU A 37 -5.79 3.80 7.13
C LEU A 37 -5.15 5.20 7.10
N THR A 38 -5.73 6.11 6.32
CA THR A 38 -5.15 7.43 6.07
C THR A 38 -5.44 8.45 7.18
N SER A 39 -6.54 8.27 7.92
CA SER A 39 -6.94 9.16 9.03
C SER A 39 -6.51 8.68 10.42
N ASN A 40 -6.29 7.37 10.60
CA ASN A 40 -6.05 6.74 11.91
C ASN A 40 -4.92 5.71 11.86
N PHE A 41 -3.89 5.95 11.05
CA PHE A 41 -2.79 5.01 10.78
C PHE A 41 -2.29 4.23 12.01
N TYR A 42 -1.87 4.92 13.08
CA TYR A 42 -1.32 4.32 14.30
C TYR A 42 -2.33 3.59 15.20
N LYS A 43 -3.61 3.53 14.84
CA LYS A 43 -4.64 2.74 15.54
C LYS A 43 -4.92 1.40 14.87
N ASN A 44 -4.23 1.11 13.77
CA ASN A 44 -4.40 -0.11 13.00
C ASN A 44 -3.29 -1.11 13.33
N SER A 45 -3.44 -2.34 12.82
CA SER A 45 -2.32 -3.30 12.79
C SER A 45 -1.15 -2.67 12.03
N GLU A 46 0.00 -2.56 12.69
CA GLU A 46 1.24 -2.05 12.09
C GLU A 46 1.61 -2.85 10.84
N MET A 47 1.63 -4.18 10.96
CA MET A 47 1.98 -5.09 9.86
C MET A 47 1.10 -4.88 8.63
N ILE A 48 -0.22 -4.79 8.78
CA ILE A 48 -1.10 -4.55 7.63
C ILE A 48 -0.93 -3.10 7.12
N SER A 49 -0.87 -2.12 8.01
CA SER A 49 -0.82 -0.70 7.64
C SER A 49 0.45 -0.31 6.89
N TYR A 50 1.60 -0.84 7.33
CA TYR A 50 2.90 -0.64 6.70
C TYR A 50 2.90 -1.19 5.28
N HIS A 51 2.53 -2.46 5.10
CA HIS A 51 2.56 -3.10 3.79
C HIS A 51 1.47 -2.58 2.84
N GLN A 52 0.28 -2.27 3.36
CA GLN A 52 -0.77 -1.63 2.57
C GLN A 52 -0.33 -0.25 2.09
N SER A 53 0.29 0.55 2.95
CA SER A 53 0.86 1.85 2.56
C SER A 53 2.06 1.71 1.64
N GLY A 54 2.88 0.67 1.81
CA GLY A 54 4.02 0.37 0.95
C GLY A 54 3.60 0.11 -0.48
N GLN A 55 2.55 -0.68 -0.67
CA GLN A 55 2.00 -0.92 -2.01
C GLN A 55 1.40 0.35 -2.64
N ILE A 56 0.70 1.18 -1.87
CA ILE A 56 0.18 2.47 -2.39
C ILE A 56 1.35 3.37 -2.82
N VAL A 57 2.41 3.46 -2.02
CA VAL A 57 3.60 4.25 -2.35
C VAL A 57 4.32 3.68 -3.58
N ARG A 58 4.50 2.36 -3.67
CA ARG A 58 5.03 1.70 -4.88
C ARG A 58 4.26 2.16 -6.11
N TYR A 59 2.94 2.00 -6.09
CA TYR A 59 2.10 2.29 -7.24
C TYR A 59 2.23 3.76 -7.68
N LEU A 60 2.21 4.69 -6.73
CA LEU A 60 2.39 6.11 -7.01
C LEU A 60 3.76 6.43 -7.63
N LEU A 61 4.83 5.80 -7.13
CA LEU A 61 6.19 6.05 -7.61
C LEU A 61 6.48 5.41 -8.98
N GLU A 62 5.83 4.28 -9.29
CA GLU A 62 6.04 3.56 -10.55
C GLU A 62 5.16 4.08 -11.69
N ASN A 63 3.94 4.54 -11.40
CA ASN A 63 2.99 4.99 -12.43
C ASN A 63 2.92 6.52 -12.58
N TYR A 64 3.41 7.27 -11.60
CA TYR A 64 3.44 8.73 -11.63
C TYR A 64 4.84 9.28 -11.36
N SER A 65 4.99 10.60 -11.39
CA SER A 65 6.31 11.21 -11.19
C SER A 65 6.69 11.30 -9.72
N VAL A 66 7.99 11.12 -9.43
CA VAL A 66 8.58 11.39 -8.11
C VAL A 66 8.24 12.80 -7.63
N LYS A 67 8.18 13.79 -8.53
CA LYS A 67 7.80 15.17 -8.20
C LYS A 67 6.37 15.26 -7.66
N GLN A 68 5.41 14.54 -8.26
CA GLN A 68 4.04 14.48 -7.75
C GLN A 68 4.00 13.79 -6.38
N PHE A 69 4.78 12.73 -6.20
CA PHE A 69 4.89 12.05 -4.91
C PHE A 69 5.47 12.97 -3.81
N GLU A 70 6.55 13.70 -4.11
CA GLU A 70 7.14 14.68 -3.18
C GLU A 70 6.16 15.80 -2.81
N GLU A 71 5.41 16.32 -3.78
CA GLU A 71 4.41 17.35 -3.53
C GLU A 71 3.29 16.82 -2.62
N LEU A 72 2.83 15.61 -2.88
CA LEU A 72 1.83 14.94 -2.05
C LEU A 72 2.36 14.72 -0.63
N TRP A 73 3.63 14.34 -0.50
CA TRP A 73 4.26 14.15 0.80
C TRP A 73 4.32 15.43 1.63
N LYS A 74 4.58 16.57 0.99
CA LYS A 74 4.63 17.89 1.65
C LYS A 74 3.25 18.45 1.97
N THR A 75 2.29 18.25 1.08
CA THR A 75 0.98 18.95 1.13
C THR A 75 -0.17 18.08 1.64
N GLY A 76 0.04 16.77 1.74
CA GLY A 76 -0.91 15.80 2.26
C GLY A 76 -2.02 15.41 1.28
N LEU A 77 -2.76 14.35 1.66
CA LEU A 77 -3.81 13.73 0.83
C LEU A 77 -4.99 14.65 0.46
N TYR A 78 -5.20 15.75 1.19
CA TYR A 78 -6.22 16.73 0.82
C TYR A 78 -5.98 17.31 -0.59
N ASN A 79 -4.72 17.43 -1.01
CA ASN A 79 -4.34 17.96 -2.31
C ASN A 79 -4.20 16.88 -3.40
N PHE A 80 -4.54 15.63 -3.09
CA PHE A 80 -4.27 14.49 -3.97
C PHE A 80 -4.84 14.68 -5.38
N GLN A 81 -6.14 15.02 -5.49
CA GLN A 81 -6.77 15.19 -6.80
C GLN A 81 -6.15 16.34 -7.61
N THR A 82 -5.71 17.40 -6.95
CA THR A 82 -5.01 18.52 -7.62
C THR A 82 -3.66 18.07 -8.18
N ILE A 83 -2.95 17.18 -7.48
CA ILE A 83 -1.60 16.73 -7.84
C ILE A 83 -1.62 15.65 -8.92
N TYR A 84 -2.56 14.70 -8.82
CA TYR A 84 -2.63 13.53 -9.70
C TYR A 84 -3.70 13.65 -10.79
N GLY A 85 -4.61 14.63 -10.69
CA GLY A 85 -5.76 14.78 -11.60
C GLY A 85 -6.92 13.82 -11.32
N GLU A 86 -6.74 12.89 -10.38
CA GLU A 86 -7.66 11.79 -10.11
C GLU A 86 -8.00 11.66 -8.62
N LYS A 87 -9.14 11.06 -8.31
CA LYS A 87 -9.52 10.82 -6.92
C LYS A 87 -8.66 9.71 -6.33
N PHE A 88 -8.27 9.87 -5.07
CA PHE A 88 -7.45 8.88 -4.39
C PHE A 88 -8.04 7.46 -4.43
N LEU A 89 -9.33 7.31 -4.15
CA LEU A 89 -9.98 5.99 -4.19
C LEU A 89 -10.01 5.39 -5.60
N SER A 90 -10.09 6.19 -6.66
CA SER A 90 -10.04 5.68 -8.03
C SER A 90 -8.67 5.08 -8.35
N ILE A 91 -7.59 5.72 -7.91
CA ILE A 91 -6.22 5.17 -8.05
C ILE A 91 -6.04 3.89 -7.23
N ILE A 92 -6.68 3.79 -6.05
CA ILE A 92 -6.68 2.54 -5.28
C ILE A 92 -7.39 1.43 -6.05
N ASP A 93 -8.57 1.70 -6.62
CA ASP A 93 -9.31 0.72 -7.42
C ASP A 93 -8.48 0.26 -8.64
N GLU A 94 -7.80 1.18 -9.33
CA GLU A 94 -6.92 0.86 -10.47
C GLU A 94 -5.72 0.01 -10.06
N MET A 95 -5.08 0.34 -8.94
CA MET A 95 -3.99 -0.45 -8.37
C MET A 95 -4.45 -1.86 -7.98
N GLU A 96 -5.62 -1.99 -7.35
CA GLU A 96 -6.16 -3.31 -6.97
C GLU A 96 -6.46 -4.17 -8.21
N ASN A 97 -7.04 -3.56 -9.26
CA ASN A 97 -7.27 -4.23 -10.53
C ASN A 97 -5.96 -4.65 -11.22
N GLU A 98 -4.92 -3.80 -11.21
CA GLU A 98 -3.57 -4.16 -11.69
C GLU A 98 -3.05 -5.39 -10.95
N LEU A 99 -3.09 -5.38 -9.62
CA LEU A 99 -2.58 -6.48 -8.80
C LEU A 99 -3.32 -7.79 -9.08
N GLN A 100 -4.63 -7.76 -9.22
CA GLN A 100 -5.42 -8.96 -9.54
C GLN A 100 -5.07 -9.54 -10.92
N ASN A 101 -4.72 -8.69 -11.89
CA ASN A 101 -4.31 -9.13 -13.22
C ASN A 101 -2.87 -9.65 -13.27
N ASN A 102 -1.97 -9.05 -12.49
CA ASN A 102 -0.54 -9.35 -12.52
C ASN A 102 -0.15 -10.47 -11.54
N TYR A 103 -0.92 -10.68 -10.47
CA TYR A 103 -0.71 -11.71 -9.44
C TYR A 103 -1.94 -12.62 -9.37
N LEU A 104 -2.04 -13.52 -10.37
CA LEU A 104 -3.13 -14.49 -10.47
C LEU A 104 -3.14 -15.47 -9.30
N ASP A 105 -1.95 -15.92 -8.90
CA ASP A 105 -1.76 -16.76 -7.73
C ASP A 105 -1.53 -15.90 -6.49
N VAL A 106 -2.18 -16.29 -5.40
CA VAL A 106 -2.03 -15.63 -4.09
C VAL A 106 -1.02 -16.43 -3.28
N ILE A 107 -0.05 -15.74 -2.68
CA ILE A 107 0.98 -16.36 -1.83
C ILE A 107 0.37 -17.19 -0.69
N ASP A 108 1.07 -18.25 -0.29
CA ASP A 108 0.74 -19.02 0.91
C ASP A 108 1.45 -18.39 2.12
N LEU A 109 0.78 -17.41 2.72
CA LEU A 109 1.28 -16.66 3.87
C LEU A 109 0.82 -17.30 5.18
N ASN A 110 1.77 -17.67 6.05
CA ASN A 110 1.50 -17.89 7.46
C ASN A 110 1.20 -16.55 8.14
N PHE A 111 -0.09 -16.23 8.26
CA PHE A 111 -0.54 -14.93 8.73
C PHE A 111 -0.16 -14.66 10.18
N ASP A 112 -0.24 -15.66 11.07
CA ASP A 112 0.08 -15.46 12.48
C ASP A 112 1.56 -15.11 12.66
N LEU A 113 2.45 -15.82 11.96
CA LEU A 113 3.88 -15.50 11.96
C LEU A 113 4.15 -14.12 11.34
N PHE A 114 3.47 -13.78 10.24
CA PHE A 114 3.58 -12.45 9.64
C PHE A 114 3.20 -11.34 10.63
N MET A 115 2.19 -11.57 11.46
CA MET A 115 1.75 -10.57 12.44
C MET A 115 2.76 -10.33 13.57
N GLU A 116 3.70 -11.25 13.79
CA GLU A 116 4.81 -11.08 14.73
C GLU A 116 5.93 -10.16 14.18
N GLY A 117 6.00 -9.99 12.86
CA GLY A 117 6.96 -9.12 12.20
C GLY A 117 7.58 -9.72 10.94
N CYS A 118 8.43 -8.91 10.29
CA CYS A 118 9.33 -9.37 9.24
C CYS A 118 10.70 -9.68 9.85
N THR A 119 11.26 -10.84 9.52
CA THR A 119 12.63 -11.24 9.90
C THR A 119 13.60 -11.09 8.75
#